data_AF-A0A6J7Q0M3-F1
#
_entry.id   AF-A0A6J7Q0M3-F1
#
_cell.length_a   1.000
_cell.length_b   1.000
_cell.length_c   1.000
_cell.angle_alpha   90.00
_cell.angle_beta   90.00
_cell.angle_gamma   90.00
#
_symmetry.space_group_name_H-M   'P 1'
#
loop_
_entity.id
_entity.type
_entity.pdbx_description
1 polymer ?
#
loop_
_entity_poly.entity_id
_entity_poly.type
_entity_poly.pdbx_seq_one_letter_code
_entity_poly.pdbx_strand_id
1 'polypeptide(L)'
;MGLQSMLERCGRKVANRVEPVDIADVLAPTSADEVLNALGHDAAVLGGGTDLHLQRRQGISRHTKLVSLRLARDLAGVAEESTGDLRIGSATTLQELIDDPVVPQLLRDAAVTIASAQVREVATVGGNLLQAKRCWFFRNGFDCYKRAGATAPCFAVTGDHRFHHAVMEAHRCQATTPSDLGTVLVALDATIEILSTHGRRVIPAGSLYSGPGESVVGPDEVLCAVRIPATARLRVAQFRKLALWSGDFATASVTVTRLPAPSPHHRVVLGALAPIPWRAIETEAALDRNDSTEQVLQVFDHELSRHGHPLSGNGWKLDAAVGLLGQALADLPAD
;
A
#
# COMPACT_ATOMS: atom_id res chain seq x y z
N MET A 1 -0.57 20.05 -29.83
CA MET A 1 -1.59 19.21 -29.16
C MET A 1 -0.85 18.15 -28.36
N GLY A 2 -0.89 18.18 -27.03
CA GLY A 2 -0.17 17.21 -26.18
C GLY A 2 -0.81 15.83 -26.16
N LEU A 3 -0.05 14.81 -25.75
CA LEU A 3 -0.46 13.39 -25.67
C LEU A 3 -1.81 13.21 -24.94
N GLN A 4 -2.01 13.90 -23.81
CA GLN A 4 -3.27 13.86 -23.05
C GLN A 4 -4.48 14.28 -23.89
N SER A 5 -4.38 15.36 -24.65
CA SER A 5 -5.49 15.85 -25.50
C SER A 5 -5.85 14.86 -26.61
N MET A 6 -4.85 14.16 -27.15
CA MET A 6 -5.06 13.09 -28.13
C MET A 6 -5.76 11.87 -27.50
N LEU A 7 -5.32 11.43 -26.31
CA LEU A 7 -5.93 10.31 -25.58
C LEU A 7 -7.37 10.63 -25.17
N GLU A 8 -7.66 11.86 -24.74
CA GLU A 8 -9.02 12.29 -24.43
C GLU A 8 -9.92 12.24 -25.67
N ARG A 9 -9.44 12.61 -26.86
CA ARG A 9 -10.25 12.62 -28.10
C ARG A 9 -10.47 11.23 -28.70
N CYS A 10 -9.42 10.41 -28.75
CA CYS A 10 -9.43 9.15 -29.51
C CYS A 10 -9.35 7.91 -28.63
N GLY A 11 -8.68 7.99 -27.48
CA GLY A 11 -8.34 6.86 -26.62
C GLY A 11 -9.53 6.15 -25.96
N ARG A 12 -10.65 6.88 -25.81
CA ARG A 12 -11.91 6.37 -25.26
C ARG A 12 -12.69 5.45 -26.19
N LYS A 13 -12.38 5.42 -27.48
CA LYS A 13 -13.11 4.62 -28.48
C LYS A 13 -12.84 3.12 -28.37
N VAL A 14 -11.75 2.74 -27.69
CA VAL A 14 -11.30 1.34 -27.50
C VAL A 14 -11.28 0.99 -26.01
N ALA A 15 -12.28 1.44 -25.27
CA ALA A 15 -12.35 1.22 -23.83
C ALA A 15 -12.82 -0.21 -23.51
N ASN A 16 -12.02 -0.95 -22.75
CA ASN A 16 -12.44 -2.22 -22.15
C ASN A 16 -13.43 -1.94 -21.02
N ARG A 17 -14.71 -1.77 -21.36
CA ARG A 17 -15.77 -1.65 -20.37
C ARG A 17 -16.11 -3.02 -19.80
N VAL A 18 -16.20 -3.07 -18.47
CA VAL A 18 -16.50 -4.29 -17.73
C VAL A 18 -17.83 -4.07 -17.03
N GLU A 19 -18.81 -4.89 -17.38
CA GLU A 19 -20.10 -4.96 -16.68
C GLU A 19 -19.96 -5.81 -15.41
N PRO A 20 -20.66 -5.45 -14.32
CA PRO A 20 -20.75 -6.31 -13.16
C PRO A 20 -21.35 -7.67 -13.56
N VAL A 21 -20.75 -8.75 -13.07
CA VAL A 21 -21.26 -10.11 -13.23
C VAL A 21 -21.56 -10.73 -11.87
N ASP A 22 -22.51 -11.65 -11.84
CA ASP A 22 -22.85 -12.38 -10.63
C ASP A 22 -21.70 -13.29 -10.17
N ILE A 23 -21.69 -13.60 -8.88
CA ILE A 23 -20.76 -14.58 -8.33
C ILE A 23 -21.35 -15.95 -8.63
N ALA A 24 -20.61 -16.75 -9.41
CA ALA A 24 -21.00 -18.11 -9.74
C ALA A 24 -20.66 -19.09 -8.62
N ASP A 25 -19.52 -18.88 -7.94
CA ASP A 25 -19.05 -19.80 -6.90
C ASP A 25 -18.17 -19.10 -5.84
N VAL A 26 -18.18 -19.63 -4.62
CA VAL A 26 -17.30 -19.22 -3.52
C VAL A 26 -16.64 -20.46 -2.92
N LEU A 27 -15.35 -20.62 -3.19
CA LEU A 27 -14.53 -21.72 -2.72
C LEU A 27 -13.96 -21.37 -1.34
N ALA A 28 -13.92 -22.35 -0.44
CA ALA A 28 -13.42 -22.20 0.92
C ALA A 28 -12.31 -23.23 1.23
N PRO A 29 -11.16 -23.14 0.54
CA PRO A 29 -10.00 -24.00 0.80
C PRO A 29 -9.46 -23.83 2.23
N THR A 30 -8.76 -24.87 2.69
CA THR A 30 -8.28 -24.99 4.08
C THR A 30 -6.76 -24.83 4.23
N SER A 31 -6.04 -24.67 3.11
CA SER A 31 -4.59 -24.44 3.08
C SER A 31 -4.18 -23.49 1.96
N ALA A 32 -2.96 -22.95 2.03
CA ALA A 32 -2.37 -22.12 0.98
C ALA A 32 -2.26 -22.86 -0.37
N ASP A 33 -1.95 -24.16 -0.34
CA ASP A 33 -1.84 -24.98 -1.55
C ASP A 33 -3.22 -25.23 -2.19
N GLU A 34 -4.25 -25.44 -1.38
CA GLU A 34 -5.63 -25.53 -1.88
C GLU A 34 -6.13 -24.19 -2.44
N VAL A 35 -5.76 -23.06 -1.81
CA VAL A 35 -6.03 -21.72 -2.35
C VAL A 35 -5.39 -21.58 -3.74
N LEU A 36 -4.09 -21.91 -3.86
CA LEU A 36 -3.36 -21.83 -5.12
C LEU A 36 -4.00 -22.73 -6.20
N ASN A 37 -4.36 -23.97 -5.85
CA ASN A 37 -4.99 -24.91 -6.79
C ASN A 37 -6.40 -24.47 -7.23
N ALA A 38 -7.08 -23.68 -6.39
CA ALA A 38 -8.37 -23.08 -6.70
C ALA A 38 -8.24 -21.78 -7.52
N LEU A 39 -7.03 -21.21 -7.65
CA LEU A 39 -6.78 -20.09 -8.55
C LEU A 39 -6.84 -20.55 -10.01
N GLY A 40 -7.26 -19.62 -10.86
CA GLY A 40 -7.34 -19.79 -12.29
C GLY A 40 -7.78 -18.47 -12.93
N HIS A 41 -7.93 -18.45 -14.25
CA HIS A 41 -8.12 -17.21 -15.01
C HIS A 41 -9.34 -16.36 -14.59
N ASP A 42 -10.35 -16.96 -13.95
CA ASP A 42 -11.60 -16.30 -13.52
C ASP A 42 -11.83 -16.38 -12.00
N ALA A 43 -10.75 -16.55 -11.22
CA ALA A 43 -10.79 -16.60 -9.77
C ALA A 43 -10.15 -15.36 -9.14
N ALA A 44 -10.73 -14.84 -8.06
CA ALA A 44 -10.11 -13.82 -7.23
C ALA A 44 -10.00 -14.28 -5.78
N VAL A 45 -8.86 -14.00 -5.16
CA VAL A 45 -8.65 -14.23 -3.73
C VAL A 45 -9.55 -13.30 -2.91
N LEU A 46 -10.30 -13.87 -1.98
CA LEU A 46 -11.19 -13.17 -1.06
C LEU A 46 -10.63 -13.27 0.37
N GLY A 47 -10.03 -12.17 0.84
CA GLY A 47 -9.77 -11.95 2.27
C GLY A 47 -11.07 -11.54 2.98
N GLY A 48 -11.10 -10.33 3.54
CA GLY A 48 -12.28 -9.77 4.21
C GLY A 48 -13.40 -9.25 3.30
N GLY A 49 -13.17 -9.19 1.99
CA GLY A 49 -14.15 -8.68 1.01
C GLY A 49 -14.37 -7.16 1.01
N THR A 50 -13.76 -6.42 1.92
CA THR A 50 -13.97 -4.97 2.14
C THR A 50 -13.66 -4.11 0.92
N ASP A 51 -12.69 -4.51 0.10
CA ASP A 51 -12.39 -3.84 -1.17
C ASP A 51 -12.88 -4.62 -2.40
N LEU A 52 -12.73 -5.95 -2.42
CA LEU A 52 -13.09 -6.76 -3.58
C LEU A 52 -14.59 -6.68 -3.92
N HIS A 53 -15.48 -6.74 -2.92
CA HIS A 53 -16.92 -6.60 -3.19
C HIS A 53 -17.28 -5.22 -3.75
N LEU A 54 -16.62 -4.16 -3.28
CA LEU A 54 -16.80 -2.82 -3.81
C LEU A 54 -16.29 -2.73 -5.26
N GLN A 55 -15.11 -3.29 -5.55
CA GLN A 55 -14.58 -3.36 -6.91
C GLN A 55 -15.55 -4.06 -7.86
N ARG A 56 -16.20 -5.15 -7.44
CA ARG A 56 -17.22 -5.83 -8.26
C ARG A 56 -18.41 -4.94 -8.55
N ARG A 57 -19.00 -4.31 -7.53
CA ARG A 57 -20.12 -3.37 -7.70
C ARG A 57 -19.78 -2.20 -8.62
N GLN A 58 -18.51 -1.78 -8.64
CA GLN A 58 -18.01 -0.70 -9.48
C GLN A 58 -17.63 -1.15 -10.91
N GLY A 59 -17.71 -2.44 -11.23
CA GLY A 59 -17.27 -3.00 -12.52
C GLY A 59 -15.75 -2.92 -12.72
N ILE A 60 -14.98 -3.03 -11.64
CA ILE A 60 -13.49 -3.05 -11.66
C ILE A 60 -12.97 -4.50 -11.68
N SER A 61 -13.62 -5.40 -10.94
CA SER A 61 -13.29 -6.83 -10.89
C SER A 61 -14.48 -7.65 -11.37
N ARG A 62 -14.22 -8.68 -12.20
CA ARG A 62 -15.24 -9.52 -12.84
C ARG A 62 -15.17 -11.01 -12.50
N HIS A 63 -14.22 -11.43 -11.68
CA HIS A 63 -13.95 -12.85 -11.40
C HIS A 63 -15.18 -13.58 -10.88
N THR A 64 -15.78 -14.51 -11.61
CA THR A 64 -17.04 -15.13 -11.15
C THR A 64 -16.84 -16.10 -9.97
N LYS A 65 -15.60 -16.55 -9.74
CA LYS A 65 -15.21 -17.40 -8.62
C LYS A 65 -14.44 -16.61 -7.58
N LEU A 66 -14.82 -16.74 -6.31
CA LEU A 66 -14.11 -16.15 -5.18
C LEU A 66 -13.46 -17.25 -4.35
N VAL A 67 -12.17 -17.14 -4.08
CA VAL A 67 -11.41 -18.12 -3.27
C VAL A 67 -11.16 -17.52 -1.90
N SER A 68 -11.95 -17.94 -0.92
CA SER A 68 -11.92 -17.41 0.45
C SER A 68 -10.69 -17.90 1.21
N LEU A 69 -9.99 -16.98 1.87
CA LEU A 69 -8.88 -17.31 2.78
C LEU A 69 -9.35 -17.70 4.18
N ARG A 70 -10.65 -17.61 4.48
CA ARG A 70 -11.19 -17.71 5.85
C ARG A 70 -10.85 -19.03 6.57
N LEU A 71 -10.77 -20.13 5.83
CA LEU A 71 -10.48 -21.46 6.38
C LEU A 71 -9.01 -21.89 6.20
N ALA A 72 -8.21 -21.13 5.43
CA ALA A 72 -6.79 -21.38 5.22
C ALA A 72 -5.97 -20.94 6.45
N ARG A 73 -5.94 -21.79 7.47
CA ARG A 73 -5.35 -21.44 8.78
C ARG A 73 -3.84 -21.21 8.74
N ASP A 74 -3.14 -21.83 7.78
CA ASP A 74 -1.71 -21.63 7.51
C ASP A 74 -1.38 -20.24 6.90
N LEU A 75 -2.41 -19.54 6.43
CA LEU A 75 -2.34 -18.15 5.97
C LEU A 75 -2.77 -17.14 7.05
N ALA A 76 -3.16 -17.57 8.24
CA ALA A 76 -3.62 -16.69 9.32
C ALA A 76 -2.68 -16.73 10.53
N GLY A 77 -2.88 -15.77 11.44
CA GLY A 77 -2.13 -15.65 12.69
C GLY A 77 -0.78 -14.94 12.55
N VAL A 78 -0.12 -14.85 13.71
CA VAL A 78 1.19 -14.25 13.88
C VAL A 78 2.07 -15.28 14.58
N ALA A 79 3.30 -15.45 14.12
CA ALA A 79 4.26 -16.39 14.67
C ALA A 79 5.65 -15.77 14.74
N GLU A 80 6.31 -15.93 15.88
CA GLU A 80 7.74 -15.66 16.03
C GLU A 80 8.54 -16.89 15.59
N GLU A 81 9.42 -16.70 14.61
CA GLU A 81 10.29 -17.75 14.10
C GLU A 81 11.52 -17.94 15.00
N SER A 82 12.22 -19.07 14.89
CA SER A 82 13.41 -19.36 15.70
C SER A 82 14.56 -18.35 15.50
N THR A 83 14.54 -17.60 14.39
CA THR A 83 15.49 -16.51 14.10
C THR A 83 15.14 -15.22 14.85
N GLY A 84 13.97 -15.15 15.49
CA GLY A 84 13.40 -13.93 16.08
C GLY A 84 12.61 -13.08 15.08
N ASP A 85 12.57 -13.48 13.80
CA ASP A 85 11.75 -12.83 12.79
C ASP A 85 10.27 -13.06 13.08
N LEU A 86 9.43 -12.09 12.74
CA LEU A 86 8.00 -12.19 12.92
C LEU A 86 7.31 -12.48 11.59
N ARG A 87 6.61 -13.60 11.50
CA ARG A 87 5.78 -13.96 10.35
C ARG A 87 4.31 -13.65 10.63
N ILE A 88 3.69 -12.87 9.75
CA ILE A 88 2.28 -12.50 9.82
C ILE A 88 1.58 -13.07 8.58
N GLY A 89 0.61 -13.97 8.80
CA GLY A 89 -0.20 -14.53 7.73
C GLY A 89 -1.01 -13.48 6.96
N SER A 90 -1.19 -13.67 5.65
CA SER A 90 -1.95 -12.73 4.81
C SER A 90 -3.46 -12.70 5.08
N ALA A 91 -4.00 -13.75 5.68
CA ALA A 91 -5.39 -13.89 6.11
C ALA A 91 -5.63 -13.38 7.54
N THR A 92 -4.58 -13.02 8.28
CA THR A 92 -4.69 -12.36 9.60
C THR A 92 -5.47 -11.07 9.46
N THR A 93 -6.49 -10.86 10.31
CA THR A 93 -7.30 -9.65 10.26
C THR A 93 -6.51 -8.45 10.80
N LEU A 94 -6.92 -7.24 10.43
CA LEU A 94 -6.30 -6.04 10.97
C LEU A 94 -6.55 -5.91 12.47
N GLN A 95 -7.68 -6.41 12.97
CA GLN A 95 -7.96 -6.41 14.41
C GLN A 95 -7.08 -7.43 15.15
N GLU A 96 -6.92 -8.65 14.64
CA GLU A 96 -5.98 -9.64 15.19
C GLU A 96 -4.55 -9.08 15.24
N LEU A 97 -4.12 -8.37 14.18
CA LEU A 97 -2.83 -7.68 14.13
C LEU A 97 -2.68 -6.60 15.21
N ILE A 98 -3.75 -5.87 15.53
CA ILE A 98 -3.77 -4.80 16.54
C ILE A 98 -3.73 -5.39 17.96
N ASP A 99 -4.43 -6.49 18.19
CA ASP A 99 -4.57 -7.05 19.54
C ASP A 99 -3.36 -7.91 19.95
N ASP A 100 -2.57 -8.39 18.99
CA ASP A 100 -1.43 -9.25 19.29
C ASP A 100 -0.24 -8.45 19.87
N PRO A 101 0.16 -8.71 21.13
CA PRO A 101 1.26 -8.01 21.79
C PRO A 101 2.62 -8.23 21.11
N VAL A 102 2.81 -9.32 20.36
CA VAL A 102 4.09 -9.63 19.70
C VAL A 102 4.37 -8.74 18.49
N VAL A 103 3.30 -8.19 17.89
CA VAL A 103 3.38 -7.31 16.72
C VAL A 103 4.03 -5.97 17.11
N PRO A 104 4.97 -5.43 16.32
CA PRO A 104 5.59 -4.14 16.64
C PRO A 104 4.55 -3.03 16.85
N GLN A 105 4.73 -2.23 17.90
CA GLN A 105 3.79 -1.15 18.26
C GLN A 105 3.50 -0.22 17.07
N LEU A 106 4.53 0.14 16.28
CA LEU A 106 4.38 0.94 15.07
C LEU A 106 3.34 0.39 14.09
N LEU A 107 3.34 -0.93 13.88
CA LEU A 107 2.42 -1.57 12.93
C LEU A 107 1.00 -1.59 13.49
N ARG A 108 0.84 -1.79 14.80
CA ARG A 108 -0.45 -1.68 15.50
C ARG A 108 -1.01 -0.27 15.43
N ASP A 109 -0.18 0.73 15.73
CA ASP A 109 -0.58 2.15 15.71
C ASP A 109 -1.09 2.55 14.32
N ALA A 110 -0.36 2.16 13.27
CA ALA A 110 -0.79 2.39 11.91
C ALA A 110 -2.10 1.64 11.59
N ALA A 111 -2.21 0.38 11.97
CA ALA A 111 -3.40 -0.44 11.74
C ALA A 111 -4.66 0.14 12.39
N VAL A 112 -4.57 0.69 13.61
CA VAL A 112 -5.70 1.35 14.30
C VAL A 112 -6.26 2.54 13.50
N THR A 113 -5.43 3.22 12.71
CA THR A 113 -5.87 4.36 11.87
C THR A 113 -6.57 3.95 10.58
N ILE A 114 -6.63 2.65 10.27
CA ILE A 114 -7.19 2.14 9.02
C ILE A 114 -8.69 1.93 9.17
N ALA A 115 -9.47 2.65 8.37
CA ALA A 115 -10.92 2.47 8.26
C ALA A 115 -11.65 2.56 9.62
N SER A 116 -12.85 1.98 9.69
CA SER A 116 -13.60 1.82 10.93
C SER A 116 -13.24 0.50 11.62
N ALA A 117 -13.60 0.36 12.90
CA ALA A 117 -13.40 -0.88 13.65
C ALA A 117 -14.04 -2.09 12.95
N GLN A 118 -15.27 -1.95 12.43
CA GLN A 118 -15.98 -3.02 11.72
C GLN A 118 -15.24 -3.48 10.46
N VAL A 119 -14.57 -2.56 9.76
CA VAL A 119 -13.76 -2.92 8.60
C VAL A 119 -12.52 -3.70 9.05
N ARG A 120 -11.88 -3.32 10.16
CA ARG A 120 -10.67 -3.99 10.67
C ARG A 120 -10.90 -5.41 11.18
N GLU A 121 -12.10 -5.70 11.69
CA GLU A 121 -12.50 -7.06 12.11
C GLU A 121 -12.43 -8.09 10.98
N VAL A 122 -12.62 -7.65 9.74
CA VAL A 122 -12.70 -8.55 8.58
C VAL A 122 -11.59 -8.31 7.57
N ALA A 123 -11.11 -7.08 7.41
CA ALA A 123 -10.02 -6.77 6.50
C ALA A 123 -8.77 -7.54 6.91
N THR A 124 -8.10 -8.18 5.95
CA THR A 124 -6.89 -8.96 6.20
C THR A 124 -5.64 -8.19 5.82
N VAL A 125 -4.48 -8.58 6.36
CA VAL A 125 -3.17 -7.99 6.01
C VAL A 125 -2.93 -8.05 4.50
N GLY A 126 -3.10 -9.21 3.88
CA GLY A 126 -2.95 -9.39 2.43
C GLY A 126 -3.96 -8.56 1.64
N GLY A 127 -5.22 -8.51 2.09
CA GLY A 127 -6.25 -7.68 1.46
C GLY A 127 -5.95 -6.18 1.56
N ASN A 128 -5.35 -5.72 2.65
CA ASN A 128 -4.92 -4.33 2.81
C ASN A 128 -3.79 -3.98 1.85
N LEU A 129 -2.81 -4.86 1.70
CA LEU A 129 -1.68 -4.67 0.78
C LEU A 129 -2.13 -4.71 -0.69
N LEU A 130 -3.06 -5.60 -1.04
CA LEU A 130 -3.53 -5.78 -2.41
C LEU A 130 -4.78 -4.97 -2.77
N GLN A 131 -5.18 -4.02 -1.92
CA GLN A 131 -6.37 -3.20 -2.19
C GLN A 131 -6.16 -2.30 -3.42
N ALA A 132 -7.25 -2.08 -4.16
CA ALA A 132 -7.20 -1.25 -5.36
C ALA A 132 -7.07 0.24 -5.01
N LYS A 133 -6.61 1.04 -5.98
CA LYS A 133 -6.34 2.47 -5.81
C LYS A 133 -7.61 3.28 -5.52
N ARG A 134 -7.49 4.42 -4.82
CA ARG A 134 -8.64 5.27 -4.40
C ARG A 134 -8.92 6.48 -5.31
N CYS A 135 -8.26 6.54 -6.47
CA CYS A 135 -8.55 7.56 -7.50
C CYS A 135 -10.05 7.59 -7.82
N TRP A 136 -10.68 8.76 -7.67
CA TRP A 136 -12.13 8.89 -7.84
C TRP A 136 -12.57 8.55 -9.28
N PHE A 137 -11.79 8.90 -10.29
CA PHE A 137 -12.08 8.53 -11.68
C PHE A 137 -12.07 7.01 -11.89
N PHE A 138 -11.08 6.32 -11.33
CA PHE A 138 -11.00 4.86 -11.38
C PHE A 138 -12.18 4.18 -10.67
N ARG A 139 -12.60 4.72 -9.51
CA ARG A 139 -13.68 4.16 -8.68
C ARG A 139 -15.10 4.50 -9.16
N ASN A 140 -15.28 5.49 -10.03
CA ASN A 140 -16.60 6.03 -10.38
C ASN A 140 -16.91 5.97 -11.89
N GLY A 141 -16.62 4.84 -12.55
CA GLY A 141 -17.16 4.58 -13.89
C GLY A 141 -16.42 5.21 -15.07
N PHE A 142 -15.36 6.00 -14.84
CA PHE A 142 -14.63 6.62 -15.95
C PHE A 142 -13.77 5.60 -16.70
N ASP A 143 -13.76 5.70 -18.03
CA ASP A 143 -12.85 4.97 -18.91
C ASP A 143 -11.41 5.53 -18.80
N CYS A 144 -10.80 5.40 -17.60
CA CYS A 144 -9.46 5.89 -17.30
C CYS A 144 -8.40 4.84 -17.64
N TYR A 145 -7.12 5.26 -17.72
CA TYR A 145 -5.98 4.39 -18.01
C TYR A 145 -6.02 3.03 -17.29
N LYS A 146 -6.29 3.00 -15.97
CA LYS A 146 -6.32 1.77 -15.17
C LYS A 146 -7.54 0.89 -15.43
N ARG A 147 -8.66 1.46 -15.87
CA ARG A 147 -9.91 0.72 -16.08
C ARG A 147 -10.07 0.29 -17.54
N ALA A 148 -9.88 1.21 -18.47
CA ALA A 148 -10.11 1.04 -19.90
C ALA A 148 -8.85 0.68 -20.69
N GLY A 149 -7.68 0.69 -20.05
CA GLY A 149 -6.42 0.23 -20.63
C GLY A 149 -5.52 1.35 -21.17
N ALA A 150 -4.43 0.93 -21.80
CA ALA A 150 -3.32 1.80 -22.21
C ALA A 150 -3.62 2.75 -23.37
N THR A 151 -4.85 2.92 -23.81
CA THR A 151 -5.25 4.02 -24.72
C THR A 151 -6.07 5.08 -24.02
N ALA A 152 -6.60 4.79 -22.83
CA ALA A 152 -7.39 5.74 -22.07
C ALA A 152 -6.51 6.82 -21.40
N PRO A 153 -7.05 8.04 -21.21
CA PRO A 153 -6.37 9.11 -20.50
C PRO A 153 -6.34 8.88 -18.99
N CYS A 154 -5.46 9.59 -18.31
CA CYS A 154 -5.58 9.78 -16.86
C CYS A 154 -6.39 11.05 -16.60
N PHE A 155 -7.64 10.89 -16.15
CA PHE A 155 -8.53 12.04 -15.90
C PHE A 155 -8.12 12.88 -14.69
N ALA A 156 -7.27 12.36 -13.81
CA ALA A 156 -6.72 13.15 -12.70
C ALA A 156 -5.85 14.32 -13.18
N VAL A 157 -5.19 14.19 -14.34
CA VAL A 157 -4.31 15.23 -14.88
C VAL A 157 -5.09 16.51 -15.18
N THR A 158 -6.32 16.40 -15.67
CA THR A 158 -7.17 17.54 -16.09
C THR A 158 -8.38 17.77 -15.18
N GLY A 159 -8.69 16.82 -14.29
CA GLY A 159 -9.78 16.90 -13.32
C GLY A 159 -9.30 17.12 -11.89
N ASP A 160 -10.12 16.73 -10.90
CA ASP A 160 -9.81 16.88 -9.48
C ASP A 160 -8.77 15.85 -9.00
N HIS A 161 -7.60 16.34 -8.60
CA HIS A 161 -6.46 15.54 -8.15
C HIS A 161 -6.01 15.85 -6.71
N ARG A 162 -6.78 16.62 -5.94
CA ARG A 162 -6.30 17.22 -4.68
C ARG A 162 -5.83 16.22 -3.63
N PHE A 163 -6.49 15.08 -3.49
CA PHE A 163 -6.33 14.21 -2.31
C PHE A 163 -5.61 12.89 -2.59
N HIS A 164 -6.27 11.95 -3.30
CA HIS A 164 -5.76 10.57 -3.49
C HIS A 164 -4.93 10.39 -4.77
N HIS A 165 -4.21 11.45 -5.16
CA HIS A 165 -3.36 11.43 -6.35
C HIS A 165 -1.92 11.82 -6.03
N ALA A 166 -1.01 11.33 -6.85
CA ALA A 166 0.41 11.39 -6.64
C ALA A 166 0.93 12.82 -6.85
N VAL A 167 1.98 13.12 -6.10
CA VAL A 167 2.83 14.29 -6.27
C VAL A 167 4.27 13.89 -6.49
N MET A 168 4.64 12.65 -6.15
CA MET A 168 5.96 12.07 -6.34
C MET A 168 5.90 10.96 -7.37
N GLU A 169 6.84 10.96 -8.31
CA GLU A 169 7.12 9.83 -9.22
C GLU A 169 5.88 9.24 -9.92
N ALA A 170 4.91 10.10 -10.23
CA ALA A 170 3.74 9.70 -10.98
C ALA A 170 4.16 9.34 -12.41
N HIS A 171 3.77 8.14 -12.85
CA HIS A 171 3.92 7.75 -14.24
C HIS A 171 2.71 8.24 -15.06
N ARG A 172 2.25 7.41 -15.99
CA ARG A 172 1.02 7.60 -16.74
C ARG A 172 -0.24 7.67 -15.87
N CYS A 173 -0.20 7.13 -14.66
CA CYS A 173 -1.30 7.17 -13.72
C CYS A 173 -0.93 7.97 -12.48
N GLN A 174 -1.81 8.90 -12.10
CA GLN A 174 -1.66 9.73 -10.92
C GLN A 174 -2.22 9.07 -9.66
N ALA A 175 -2.65 7.81 -9.69
CA ALA A 175 -3.24 7.17 -8.50
C ALA A 175 -2.13 6.71 -7.53
N THR A 176 -2.34 6.93 -6.23
CA THR A 176 -1.38 6.54 -5.18
C THR A 176 -1.70 5.19 -4.56
N THR A 177 -0.71 4.54 -3.95
CA THR A 177 -0.96 3.37 -3.11
C THR A 177 -1.66 3.80 -1.81
N PRO A 178 -2.84 3.23 -1.49
CA PRO A 178 -3.62 3.61 -0.32
C PRO A 178 -3.30 2.81 0.96
N SER A 179 -2.39 1.83 0.89
CA SER A 179 -2.07 0.96 2.01
C SER A 179 -1.11 1.64 2.99
N ASP A 180 -1.64 2.02 4.16
CA ASP A 180 -0.82 2.51 5.28
C ASP A 180 0.13 1.40 5.79
N LEU A 181 -0.33 0.13 5.84
CA LEU A 181 0.53 -0.99 6.21
C LEU A 181 1.71 -1.14 5.24
N GLY A 182 1.47 -0.99 3.93
CA GLY A 182 2.53 -1.06 2.93
C GLY A 182 3.66 -0.08 3.25
N THR A 183 3.32 1.18 3.56
CA THR A 183 4.28 2.21 3.96
C THR A 183 5.10 1.80 5.19
N VAL A 184 4.42 1.32 6.23
CA VAL A 184 5.07 0.91 7.49
C VAL A 184 5.96 -0.31 7.30
N LEU A 185 5.52 -1.29 6.51
CA LEU A 185 6.29 -2.50 6.23
C LEU A 185 7.57 -2.22 5.44
N VAL A 186 7.54 -1.26 4.51
CA VAL A 186 8.79 -0.79 3.87
C VAL A 186 9.73 -0.16 4.89
N ALA A 187 9.21 0.63 5.84
CA ALA A 187 10.00 1.29 6.88
C ALA A 187 10.57 0.30 7.93
N LEU A 188 10.01 -0.91 8.00
CA LEU A 188 10.47 -2.01 8.83
C LEU A 188 11.36 -3.00 8.06
N ASP A 189 11.77 -2.68 6.82
CA ASP A 189 12.55 -3.57 5.95
C ASP A 189 11.89 -4.97 5.80
N ALA A 190 10.56 -5.03 5.87
CA ALA A 190 9.82 -6.28 5.81
C ALA A 190 9.94 -6.94 4.43
N THR A 191 9.68 -8.24 4.39
CA THR A 191 9.59 -9.02 3.15
C THR A 191 8.22 -9.65 2.99
N ILE A 192 7.85 -9.97 1.75
CA ILE A 192 6.57 -10.56 1.37
C ILE A 192 6.83 -11.95 0.79
N GLU A 193 6.16 -12.95 1.34
CA GLU A 193 6.13 -14.31 0.80
C GLU A 193 5.01 -14.45 -0.21
N ILE A 194 5.35 -14.96 -1.40
CA ILE A 194 4.41 -15.22 -2.48
C ILE A 194 4.58 -16.67 -2.92
N LEU A 195 3.46 -17.39 -3.02
CA LEU A 195 3.39 -18.77 -3.47
C LEU A 195 2.79 -18.84 -4.87
N SER A 196 3.37 -19.70 -5.70
CA SER A 196 2.91 -20.01 -7.07
C SER A 196 3.07 -21.50 -7.34
N THR A 197 2.60 -21.97 -8.49
CA THR A 197 2.85 -23.34 -8.97
C THR A 197 4.34 -23.63 -9.24
N HIS A 198 5.16 -22.59 -9.40
CA HIS A 198 6.62 -22.70 -9.55
C HIS A 198 7.37 -22.66 -8.22
N GLY A 199 6.66 -22.59 -7.09
CA GLY A 199 7.23 -22.54 -5.75
C GLY A 199 7.06 -21.18 -5.08
N ARG A 200 7.83 -20.98 -4.00
CA ARG A 200 7.80 -19.79 -3.15
C ARG A 200 8.88 -18.81 -3.55
N ARG A 201 8.53 -17.53 -3.56
CA ARG A 201 9.48 -16.41 -3.67
C ARG A 201 9.27 -15.43 -2.53
N VAL A 202 10.36 -14.80 -2.11
CA VAL A 202 10.35 -13.75 -1.09
C VAL A 202 10.87 -12.48 -1.75
N ILE A 203 10.13 -11.38 -1.59
CA ILE A 203 10.52 -10.07 -2.12
C ILE A 203 10.55 -9.02 -1.01
N PRO A 204 11.36 -7.96 -1.10
CA PRO A 204 11.24 -6.82 -0.21
C PRO A 204 9.84 -6.19 -0.30
N ALA A 205 9.30 -5.69 0.82
CA ALA A 205 7.99 -5.02 0.84
C ALA A 205 7.94 -3.81 -0.11
N GLY A 206 9.07 -3.10 -0.28
CA GLY A 206 9.18 -1.99 -1.22
C GLY A 206 9.08 -2.40 -2.69
N SER A 207 9.20 -3.69 -2.99
CA SER A 207 9.08 -4.26 -4.34
C SER A 207 7.71 -4.90 -4.60
N LEU A 208 6.76 -4.80 -3.67
CA LEU A 208 5.41 -5.36 -3.85
C LEU A 208 4.64 -4.66 -4.98
N TYR A 209 4.94 -3.39 -5.23
CA TYR A 209 4.28 -2.59 -6.26
C TYR A 209 5.29 -2.14 -7.30
N SER A 210 4.85 -2.02 -8.56
CA SER A 210 5.68 -1.58 -9.67
C SER A 210 4.96 -0.56 -10.57
N GLY A 211 5.76 0.27 -11.26
CA GLY A 211 5.28 1.25 -12.24
C GLY A 211 4.14 2.13 -11.69
N PRO A 212 2.94 2.14 -12.30
CA PRO A 212 1.81 2.95 -11.83
C PRO A 212 1.16 2.38 -10.55
N GLY A 213 1.92 1.67 -9.72
CA GLY A 213 1.50 1.06 -8.46
C GLY A 213 0.77 -0.27 -8.63
N GLU A 214 0.98 -1.03 -9.70
CA GLU A 214 0.39 -2.37 -9.80
C GLU A 214 1.11 -3.34 -8.87
N SER A 215 0.36 -4.23 -8.23
CA SER A 215 0.95 -5.35 -7.48
C SER A 215 1.77 -6.23 -8.42
N VAL A 216 2.90 -6.75 -7.93
CA VAL A 216 3.70 -7.77 -8.63
C VAL A 216 3.20 -9.19 -8.38
N VAL A 217 2.14 -9.37 -7.59
CA VAL A 217 1.47 -10.66 -7.39
C VAL A 217 0.67 -10.99 -8.65
N GLY A 218 1.06 -12.07 -9.32
CA GLY A 218 0.41 -12.56 -10.54
C GLY A 218 -0.97 -13.18 -10.30
N PRO A 219 -1.73 -13.45 -11.38
CA PRO A 219 -3.07 -14.03 -11.29
C PRO A 219 -3.07 -15.46 -10.73
N ASP A 220 -1.96 -16.19 -10.89
CA ASP A 220 -1.77 -17.56 -10.40
C ASP A 220 -0.85 -17.60 -9.16
N GLU A 221 -0.79 -16.49 -8.41
CA GLU A 221 0.03 -16.36 -7.20
C GLU A 221 -0.81 -15.95 -5.98
N VAL A 222 -0.38 -16.40 -4.80
CA VAL A 222 -0.98 -16.08 -3.51
C VAL A 222 0.04 -15.35 -2.64
N LEU A 223 -0.29 -14.16 -2.17
CA LEU A 223 0.46 -13.52 -1.09
C LEU A 223 0.19 -14.30 0.20
N CYS A 224 1.20 -14.99 0.73
CA CYS A 224 1.04 -15.89 1.86
C CYS A 224 1.25 -15.21 3.21
N ALA A 225 2.29 -14.39 3.33
CA ALA A 225 2.66 -13.76 4.58
C ALA A 225 3.58 -12.56 4.37
N VAL A 226 3.68 -11.78 5.43
CA VAL A 226 4.70 -10.74 5.62
C VAL A 226 5.68 -11.23 6.67
N ARG A 227 6.99 -11.09 6.44
CA ARG A 227 8.02 -11.31 7.45
C ARG A 227 8.68 -10.00 7.85
N ILE A 228 8.73 -9.72 9.15
CA ILE A 228 9.40 -8.57 9.73
C ILE A 228 10.69 -9.06 10.38
N PRO A 229 11.87 -8.58 9.96
CA PRO A 229 13.14 -9.00 10.54
C PRO A 229 13.20 -8.75 12.05
N ALA A 230 13.88 -9.63 12.79
CA ALA A 230 14.10 -9.48 14.24
C ALA A 230 14.69 -8.11 14.60
N THR A 231 15.64 -7.63 13.78
CA THR A 231 16.28 -6.32 13.95
C THR A 231 15.29 -5.16 13.83
N ALA A 232 14.25 -5.28 13.01
CA ALA A 232 13.24 -4.25 12.85
C ALA A 232 12.36 -4.08 14.10
N ARG A 233 12.28 -5.11 14.96
CA ARG A 233 11.55 -5.06 16.24
C ARG A 233 12.28 -4.23 17.30
N LEU A 234 13.57 -3.98 17.12
CA LEU A 234 14.37 -3.13 18.00
C LEU A 234 14.23 -1.64 17.67
N ARG A 235 13.61 -1.30 16.53
CA ARG A 235 13.53 0.08 16.05
C ARG A 235 12.59 0.91 16.93
N VAL A 236 13.02 2.13 17.28
CA VAL A 236 12.09 3.18 17.68
C VAL A 236 11.47 3.78 16.42
N ALA A 237 10.20 4.17 16.48
CA ALA A 237 9.49 4.58 15.29
C ALA A 237 8.30 5.50 15.55
N GLN A 238 7.93 6.27 14.53
CA GLN A 238 6.74 7.10 14.50
C GLN A 238 6.03 6.96 13.16
N PHE A 239 4.70 6.85 13.20
CA PHE A 239 3.83 6.93 12.03
C PHE A 239 2.91 8.16 12.15
N ARG A 240 2.85 8.99 11.12
CA ARG A 240 1.96 10.14 11.04
C ARG A 240 1.14 10.06 9.77
N LYS A 241 -0.17 10.27 9.91
CA LYS A 241 -1.15 10.19 8.83
C LYS A 241 -1.98 11.46 8.80
N LEU A 242 -1.97 12.12 7.66
CA LEU A 242 -2.93 13.17 7.33
C LEU A 242 -4.06 12.54 6.51
N ALA A 243 -5.29 12.79 6.92
CA ALA A 243 -6.49 12.30 6.27
C ALA A 243 -7.61 13.35 6.37
N LEU A 244 -8.65 13.25 5.55
CA LEU A 244 -9.75 14.22 5.55
C LEU A 244 -10.66 14.09 6.77
N TRP A 245 -10.80 12.88 7.30
CA TRP A 245 -11.48 12.57 8.56
C TRP A 245 -10.92 11.29 9.17
N SER A 246 -11.28 11.03 10.43
CA SER A 246 -10.85 9.82 11.14
C SER A 246 -11.37 8.56 10.45
N GLY A 247 -10.47 7.60 10.20
CA GLY A 247 -10.77 6.36 9.48
C GLY A 247 -10.75 6.49 7.95
N ASP A 248 -10.48 7.66 7.38
CA ASP A 248 -10.28 7.81 5.93
C ASP A 248 -8.91 7.28 5.46
N PHE A 249 -8.73 7.17 4.14
CA PHE A 249 -7.42 6.94 3.53
C PHE A 249 -6.49 8.13 3.76
N ALA A 250 -5.18 7.85 3.84
CA ALA A 250 -4.20 8.91 3.91
C ALA A 250 -4.25 9.78 2.64
N THR A 251 -4.20 11.10 2.83
CA THR A 251 -3.83 12.04 1.77
C THR A 251 -2.31 12.20 1.71
N ALA A 252 -1.64 12.13 2.86
CA ALA A 252 -0.19 11.99 3.00
C ALA A 252 0.11 11.22 4.29
N SER A 253 1.16 10.40 4.30
CA SER A 253 1.66 9.81 5.53
C SER A 253 3.18 9.68 5.52
N VAL A 254 3.78 9.70 6.71
CA VAL A 254 5.22 9.54 6.94
C VAL A 254 5.42 8.46 7.99
N THR A 255 6.31 7.52 7.71
CA THR A 255 6.84 6.60 8.72
C THR A 255 8.33 6.87 8.88
N VAL A 256 8.76 7.16 10.11
CA VAL A 256 10.18 7.22 10.47
C VAL A 256 10.50 6.07 11.41
N THR A 257 11.57 5.32 11.13
CA THR A 257 12.10 4.32 12.06
C THR A 257 13.59 4.51 12.23
N ARG A 258 14.13 4.09 13.38
CA ARG A 258 15.55 4.23 13.72
C ARG A 258 15.99 3.02 14.53
N LEU A 259 17.03 2.33 14.08
CA LEU A 259 17.70 1.34 14.93
C LEU A 259 18.35 2.04 16.13
N PRO A 260 18.38 1.42 17.32
CA PRO A 260 19.03 2.01 18.48
C PRO A 260 20.55 2.10 18.28
N ALA A 261 21.21 2.97 19.06
CA ALA A 261 22.67 3.06 19.13
C ALA A 261 23.32 1.68 19.40
N PRO A 262 24.57 1.43 18.99
CA PRO A 262 25.57 2.39 18.47
C PRO A 262 25.59 2.55 16.94
N SER A 263 24.69 1.90 16.20
CA SER A 263 24.62 1.99 14.73
C SER A 263 23.22 2.44 14.30
N PRO A 264 22.84 3.70 14.59
CA PRO A 264 21.55 4.21 14.21
C PRO A 264 21.44 4.18 12.69
N HIS A 265 20.31 3.66 12.23
CA HIS A 265 20.03 3.53 10.81
C HIS A 265 18.56 3.80 10.58
N HIS A 266 18.30 4.89 9.88
CA HIS A 266 16.97 5.43 9.72
C HIS A 266 16.26 4.85 8.50
N ARG A 267 14.94 4.85 8.57
CA ARG A 267 14.04 4.71 7.43
C ARG A 267 13.07 5.86 7.43
N VAL A 268 12.88 6.48 6.29
CA VAL A 268 11.87 7.53 6.10
C VAL A 268 11.05 7.15 4.87
N VAL A 269 9.80 6.76 5.10
CA VAL A 269 8.92 6.24 4.05
C VAL A 269 7.63 7.03 3.98
N LEU A 270 7.30 7.47 2.77
CA LEU A 270 6.13 8.25 2.43
C LEU A 270 5.02 7.38 1.87
N GLY A 271 3.83 7.52 2.42
CA GLY A 271 2.60 6.91 1.95
C GLY A 271 1.68 7.92 1.27
N ALA A 272 0.81 7.45 0.38
CA ALA A 272 -0.19 8.25 -0.33
C ALA A 272 0.37 9.44 -1.15
N LEU A 273 1.68 9.55 -1.37
CA LEU A 273 2.35 10.61 -2.14
C LEU A 273 2.82 10.13 -3.52
N ALA A 274 3.07 8.83 -3.69
CA ALA A 274 3.51 8.21 -4.94
C ALA A 274 2.68 6.96 -5.29
N PRO A 275 2.83 6.42 -6.52
CA PRO A 275 2.20 5.15 -6.90
C PRO A 275 2.64 3.95 -6.04
N ILE A 276 3.81 4.03 -5.40
CA ILE A 276 4.36 3.01 -4.47
C ILE A 276 4.80 3.71 -3.17
N PRO A 277 4.94 3.03 -2.02
CA PRO A 277 5.58 3.63 -0.86
C PRO A 277 6.98 4.16 -1.23
N TRP A 278 7.23 5.44 -0.97
CA TRP A 278 8.42 6.12 -1.48
C TRP A 278 9.41 6.38 -0.35
N ARG A 279 10.68 5.98 -0.52
CA ARG A 279 11.73 6.15 0.49
C ARG A 279 12.51 7.44 0.25
N ALA A 280 12.67 8.24 1.30
CA ALA A 280 13.45 9.48 1.27
C ALA A 280 14.92 9.17 1.63
N ILE A 281 15.68 8.65 0.66
CA ILE A 281 17.03 8.11 0.87
C ILE A 281 18.03 9.20 1.25
N GLU A 282 17.94 10.39 0.65
CA GLU A 282 18.85 11.50 0.97
C GLU A 282 18.59 12.00 2.40
N THR A 283 17.31 11.99 2.81
CA THR A 283 16.85 12.31 4.18
C THR A 283 17.28 11.27 5.20
N GLU A 284 17.15 9.98 4.89
CA GLU A 284 17.68 8.88 5.73
C GLU A 284 19.18 9.08 6.00
N ALA A 285 19.96 9.41 4.97
CA ALA A 285 21.39 9.67 5.11
C ALA A 285 21.72 10.92 5.96
N ALA A 286 20.86 11.95 5.94
CA ALA A 286 21.02 13.13 6.80
C ALA A 286 20.79 12.80 8.28
N LEU A 287 19.76 12.01 8.57
CA LEU A 287 19.49 11.50 9.91
C LEU A 287 20.62 10.61 10.43
N ASP A 288 21.17 9.73 9.59
CA ASP A 288 22.29 8.85 9.97
C ASP A 288 23.60 9.62 10.23
N ARG A 289 23.76 10.84 9.69
CA ARG A 289 24.86 11.76 10.03
C ARG A 289 24.65 12.55 11.32
N ASN A 290 23.48 12.37 11.96
CA ASN A 290 23.07 13.12 13.13
C ASN A 290 22.99 14.64 12.87
N ASP A 291 22.57 15.02 11.66
CA ASP A 291 22.27 16.40 11.29
C ASP A 291 21.09 16.92 12.17
N SER A 292 21.01 18.23 12.39
CA SER A 292 19.92 18.80 13.19
C SER A 292 18.56 18.61 12.51
N THR A 293 17.46 18.62 13.27
CA THR A 293 16.11 18.50 12.69
C THR A 293 15.84 19.54 11.60
N GLU A 294 16.33 20.77 11.77
CA GLU A 294 16.20 21.82 10.75
C GLU A 294 16.95 21.45 9.46
N GLN A 295 18.18 20.95 9.57
CA GLN A 295 18.98 20.52 8.43
C GLN A 295 18.33 19.32 7.72
N VAL A 296 17.83 18.34 8.48
CA VAL A 296 17.12 17.18 7.93
C VAL A 296 15.87 17.61 7.16
N LEU A 297 15.09 18.55 7.70
CA LEU A 297 13.90 19.06 7.00
C LEU A 297 14.24 19.85 5.74
N GLN A 298 15.36 20.58 5.72
CA GLN A 298 15.86 21.24 4.51
C GLN A 298 16.30 20.23 3.44
N VAL A 299 17.01 19.16 3.83
CA VAL A 299 17.37 18.06 2.91
C VAL A 299 16.11 17.40 2.36
N PHE A 300 15.14 17.11 3.23
CA PHE A 300 13.90 16.47 2.82
C PHE A 300 13.08 17.33 1.85
N ASP A 301 12.94 18.63 2.11
CA ASP A 301 12.26 19.57 1.21
C ASP A 301 12.93 19.63 -0.18
N HIS A 302 14.27 19.63 -0.21
CA HIS A 302 15.02 19.57 -1.46
C HIS A 302 14.84 18.24 -2.20
N GLU A 303 14.86 17.12 -1.47
CA GLU A 303 14.64 15.77 -2.02
C GLU A 303 13.23 15.66 -2.64
N LEU A 304 12.22 16.16 -1.92
CA LEU A 304 10.84 16.28 -2.42
C LEU A 304 10.76 17.16 -3.67
N SER A 305 11.42 18.31 -3.69
CA SER A 305 11.43 19.22 -4.84
C SER A 305 12.05 18.60 -6.10
N ARG A 306 13.06 17.74 -5.93
CA ARG A 306 13.73 17.06 -7.05
C ARG A 306 12.89 15.94 -7.67
N HIS A 307 12.20 15.16 -6.84
CA HIS A 307 11.41 14.00 -7.27
C HIS A 307 9.90 14.32 -7.44
N GLY A 308 9.48 15.50 -7.00
CA GLY A 308 8.10 15.97 -6.98
C GLY A 308 7.66 16.58 -8.31
N HIS A 309 6.55 16.09 -8.83
CA HIS A 309 5.85 16.61 -10.00
C HIS A 309 4.37 16.80 -9.69
N PRO A 310 4.02 17.66 -8.71
CA PRO A 310 2.63 17.88 -8.33
C PRO A 310 1.82 18.47 -9.49
N LEU A 311 0.55 18.12 -9.50
CA LEU A 311 -0.45 18.81 -10.30
C LEU A 311 -0.89 20.09 -9.58
N SER A 312 -1.51 21.02 -10.31
CA SER A 312 -1.77 22.39 -9.84
C SER A 312 -2.55 22.48 -8.52
N GLY A 313 -3.38 21.49 -8.21
CA GLY A 313 -4.23 21.45 -7.01
C GLY A 313 -3.72 20.56 -5.88
N ASN A 314 -2.59 19.85 -6.03
CA ASN A 314 -2.10 18.94 -4.98
C ASN A 314 -0.66 19.22 -4.51
N GLY A 315 -0.03 20.32 -4.95
CA GLY A 315 1.31 20.74 -4.50
C GLY A 315 1.47 20.85 -2.98
N TRP A 316 0.41 21.27 -2.28
CA TRP A 316 0.36 21.35 -0.81
C TRP A 316 0.72 20.04 -0.09
N LYS A 317 0.61 18.89 -0.77
CA LYS A 317 0.97 17.60 -0.18
C LYS A 317 2.47 17.48 0.09
N LEU A 318 3.31 18.20 -0.66
CA LEU A 318 4.75 18.28 -0.39
C LEU A 318 5.01 19.02 0.93
N ASP A 319 4.39 20.19 1.11
CA ASP A 319 4.47 20.95 2.37
C ASP A 319 3.94 20.13 3.55
N ALA A 320 2.83 19.41 3.34
CA ALA A 320 2.26 18.52 4.35
C ALA A 320 3.22 17.39 4.72
N ALA A 321 3.95 16.82 3.76
CA ALA A 321 4.94 15.78 4.04
C ALA A 321 6.08 16.32 4.93
N VAL A 322 6.60 17.53 4.64
CA VAL A 322 7.62 18.18 5.47
C VAL A 322 7.12 18.39 6.89
N GLY A 323 5.90 18.92 7.06
CA GLY A 323 5.29 19.11 8.37
C GLY A 323 5.09 17.80 9.14
N LEU A 324 4.63 16.75 8.45
CA LEU A 324 4.47 15.42 9.05
C LEU A 324 5.80 14.81 9.49
N LEU A 325 6.87 14.99 8.71
CA LEU A 325 8.20 14.53 9.10
C LEU A 325 8.70 15.28 10.33
N GLY A 326 8.54 16.62 10.37
CA GLY A 326 8.92 17.42 11.53
C GLY A 326 8.22 16.96 12.82
N GLN A 327 6.91 16.68 12.76
CA GLN A 327 6.16 16.11 13.88
C GLN A 327 6.64 14.72 14.26
N ALA A 328 6.87 13.85 13.27
CA ALA A 328 7.35 12.49 13.52
C ALA A 328 8.74 12.49 14.19
N LEU A 329 9.64 13.39 13.80
CA LEU A 329 10.97 13.53 14.40
C LEU A 329 10.92 14.09 15.81
N ALA A 330 10.04 15.07 16.08
CA ALA A 330 9.87 15.64 17.41
C ALA A 330 9.36 14.61 18.44
N ASP A 331 8.50 13.68 17.98
CA ASP A 331 7.94 12.63 18.82
C ASP A 331 8.76 11.32 18.77
N LEU A 332 9.80 11.25 17.95
CA LEU A 332 10.65 10.06 17.88
C LEU A 332 11.46 9.97 19.19
N PRO A 333 11.41 8.83 19.91
CA PRO A 333 12.15 8.70 21.15
C PRO A 333 13.64 8.98 20.96
N ALA A 334 14.19 9.82 21.84
CA ALA A 334 15.63 9.99 21.99
C ALA A 334 16.28 8.67 22.43
N ASP A 335 17.59 8.56 22.20
CA ASP A 335 18.40 7.46 22.77
C ASP A 335 18.43 7.49 24.30
#